data_AF-A0A1R1YHP0-F1
#
_entry.id   AF-A0A1R1YHP0-F1
#
_cell.length_a   1.000
_cell.length_b   1.000
_cell.length_c   1.000
_cell.angle_alpha   90.00
_cell.angle_beta   90.00
_cell.angle_gamma   90.00
#
_symmetry.space_group_name_H-M   'P 1'
#
loop_
_entity.id
_entity.type
_entity.pdbx_description
1 polymer ?
#
loop_
_entity_poly.entity_id
_entity_poly.type
_entity_poly.pdbx_seq_one_letter_code
_entity_poly.pdbx_strand_id
1 'polypeptide(L)'
;MKHSCISVGTKDGYRIYNIDPFGKCYSKSYLCNITPLNLDQGGVSIVEMLFCTSLVALVGSGDHPQMSPRRLQIKNTKVTKLDLFYI
;
A
#
# COMPACT_ATOMS: atom_id res chain seq x y z
N MET A 1 -19.34 -8.73 11.60
CA MET A 1 -18.19 -8.65 10.67
C MET A 1 -17.62 -7.24 10.73
N LYS A 2 -16.30 -7.05 10.85
CA LYS A 2 -15.69 -5.71 11.00
C LYS A 2 -15.45 -5.09 9.61
N HIS A 3 -16.34 -4.22 9.17
CA HIS A 3 -16.23 -3.42 7.93
C HIS A 3 -15.95 -1.94 8.24
N SER A 4 -15.08 -1.62 9.20
CA SER A 4 -14.84 -0.22 9.59
C SER A 4 -13.69 0.45 8.85
N CYS A 5 -12.99 -0.23 7.94
CA CYS A 5 -11.90 0.36 7.17
C CYS A 5 -12.00 0.06 5.68
N ILE A 6 -11.46 0.98 4.87
CA ILE A 6 -11.34 0.85 3.41
C ILE A 6 -9.87 1.02 3.04
N SER A 7 -9.30 0.04 2.35
CA SER A 7 -7.99 0.15 1.71
C SER A 7 -8.14 0.54 0.24
N VAL A 8 -7.29 1.45 -0.23
CA VAL A 8 -7.33 2.00 -1.59
C VAL A 8 -5.94 1.97 -2.19
N GLY A 9 -5.77 1.21 -3.28
CA GLY A 9 -4.58 1.23 -4.11
C GLY A 9 -4.63 2.39 -5.10
N THR A 10 -3.50 3.04 -5.36
CA THR A 10 -3.39 4.16 -6.28
C THR A 10 -2.16 4.00 -7.17
N LYS A 11 -2.08 4.80 -8.24
CA LYS A 11 -0.93 4.81 -9.16
C LYS A 11 0.37 5.25 -8.48
N ASP A 12 0.27 5.94 -7.35
CA ASP A 12 1.39 6.50 -6.61
C ASP A 12 1.57 5.89 -5.21
N GLY A 13 0.81 4.84 -4.85
CA GLY A 13 0.89 4.21 -3.54
C GLY A 13 -0.41 3.56 -3.06
N TYR A 14 -0.68 3.64 -1.75
CA TYR A 14 -1.92 3.16 -1.17
C TYR A 14 -2.32 3.95 0.08
N ARG A 15 -3.60 3.90 0.41
CA ARG A 15 -4.22 4.65 1.52
C ARG A 15 -5.21 3.77 2.27
N ILE A 16 -5.39 4.06 3.55
CA ILE A 16 -6.37 3.39 4.41
C ILE A 16 -7.24 4.47 5.07
N TYR A 17 -8.54 4.25 5.04
CA TYR A 17 -9.55 5.11 5.62
C TYR A 17 -10.35 4.35 6.67
N ASN A 18 -10.58 4.98 7.82
CA ASN A 18 -11.63 4.58 8.73
C ASN A 18 -12.97 5.11 8.20
N ILE A 19 -14.04 4.36 8.40
CA ILE A 19 -15.39 4.74 7.97
C ILE A 19 -16.08 5.58 9.07
N ASP A 20 -15.76 5.36 10.35
CA ASP A 20 -16.44 6.02 11.47
C ASP A 20 -15.49 6.43 12.62
N PRO A 21 -15.23 7.74 12.81
CA PRO A 21 -15.53 8.82 11.87
C PRO A 21 -14.74 8.64 10.57
N PHE A 22 -15.32 9.09 9.44
CA PHE A 22 -14.65 8.98 8.15
C PHE A 22 -13.34 9.77 8.15
N GLY A 23 -12.22 9.10 7.90
CA GLY A 23 -10.92 9.74 7.96
C GLY A 23 -9.79 8.87 7.47
N LYS A 24 -8.81 9.51 6.83
CA LYS A 24 -7.59 8.82 6.38
C LYS A 24 -6.72 8.49 7.59
N CYS A 25 -6.54 7.21 7.89
CA CYS A 25 -5.71 6.77 9.01
C CYS A 25 -4.28 6.41 8.59
N TYR A 26 -4.05 6.05 7.31
CA TYR A 26 -2.73 5.74 6.79
C TYR A 26 -2.59 6.12 5.32
N SER A 27 -1.38 6.51 4.92
CA SER A 27 -1.03 6.81 3.53
C SER A 27 0.44 6.50 3.30
N LYS A 28 0.74 5.76 2.24
CA LYS A 28 2.10 5.54 1.76
C LYS A 28 2.18 5.90 0.29
N SER A 29 3.11 6.79 -0.06
CA SER A 29 3.46 7.09 -1.44
C SER A 29 4.76 6.40 -1.81
N TYR A 30 4.85 5.95 -3.06
CA TYR A 30 6.02 5.37 -3.70
C TYR A 30 6.56 6.25 -4.83
N LEU A 31 6.16 7.52 -4.89
CA LEU A 31 6.74 8.46 -5.85
C LEU A 31 8.24 8.62 -5.56
N CYS A 32 9.07 8.31 -6.55
CA CYS A 32 10.50 8.47 -6.46
C CYS A 32 10.87 9.94 -6.79
N ASN A 33 11.32 10.71 -5.81
CA ASN A 33 11.76 12.11 -6.02
C ASN A 33 13.15 12.23 -6.67
N ILE A 34 13.68 11.16 -7.27
CA ILE A 34 15.12 11.08 -7.57
C ILE A 34 15.49 11.74 -8.91
N THR A 35 14.56 11.92 -9.87
CA THR A 35 14.87 12.69 -11.08
C THR A 35 13.68 13.52 -11.60
N PRO A 36 13.90 14.76 -12.08
CA PRO A 36 12.85 15.59 -12.70
C PRO A 36 12.36 15.07 -14.06
N LEU A 37 12.88 13.93 -14.54
CA LEU A 37 12.62 13.39 -15.88
C LEU A 37 12.05 11.97 -15.91
N ASN A 38 12.02 11.24 -14.78
CA ASN A 38 11.33 9.96 -14.66
C ASN A 38 10.41 9.97 -13.43
N LEU A 39 9.13 10.22 -13.69
CA LEU A 39 8.02 10.00 -12.76
C LEU A 39 7.76 8.49 -12.63
N ASP A 40 8.71 7.77 -12.07
CA ASP A 40 8.53 6.35 -11.75
C ASP A 40 7.47 6.24 -10.66
N GLN A 41 6.25 5.91 -11.11
CA GLN A 41 5.06 5.74 -10.29
C GLN A 41 5.06 4.32 -9.71
N GLY A 42 5.26 4.20 -8.40
CA GLY A 42 5.14 2.92 -7.69
C GLY A 42 3.69 2.56 -7.39
N GLY A 43 2.91 2.18 -8.40
CA GLY A 43 1.50 1.86 -8.26
C GLY A 43 1.22 0.59 -7.45
N VAL A 44 0.07 0.57 -6.76
CA VAL A 44 -0.47 -0.60 -6.06
C VAL A 44 -1.79 -1.01 -6.72
N SER A 45 -1.86 -2.25 -7.22
CA SER A 45 -3.02 -2.80 -7.92
C SER A 45 -4.00 -3.48 -6.96
N ILE A 46 -3.48 -4.14 -5.93
CA ILE A 46 -4.26 -4.82 -4.89
C ILE A 46 -3.76 -4.36 -3.53
N VAL A 47 -4.69 -4.02 -2.65
CA VAL A 47 -4.40 -3.77 -1.23
C VAL A 47 -5.54 -4.32 -0.38
N GLU A 48 -5.23 -5.32 0.44
CA GLU A 48 -6.17 -5.99 1.32
C GLU A 48 -5.71 -5.86 2.77
N MET A 49 -6.64 -5.54 3.66
CA MET A 49 -6.38 -5.46 5.09
C MET A 49 -6.83 -6.74 5.79
N LEU A 50 -6.06 -7.18 6.78
CA LEU A 50 -6.58 -8.15 7.74
C LEU A 50 -7.46 -7.41 8.76
N PHE A 51 -8.78 -7.39 8.53
CA PHE A 51 -9.76 -6.63 9.32
C PHE A 51 -9.33 -5.15 9.47
N CYS A 52 -9.28 -4.63 10.71
CA CYS A 52 -8.84 -3.27 11.04
C CYS A 52 -7.46 -3.27 11.71
N THR A 53 -6.64 -4.28 11.42
CA THR A 53 -5.27 -4.36 11.94
C THR A 53 -4.31 -3.53 11.10
N SER A 54 -3.05 -3.45 11.51
CA SER A 54 -2.00 -2.79 10.72
C SER A 54 -1.39 -3.69 9.64
N LEU A 55 -1.82 -4.95 9.53
CA LEU A 55 -1.31 -5.88 8.54
C LEU A 55 -2.03 -5.70 7.20
N VAL A 56 -1.25 -5.48 6.15
CA VAL A 56 -1.75 -5.30 4.78
C VAL A 56 -1.02 -6.22 3.81
N ALA A 57 -1.78 -6.83 2.91
CA ALA A 57 -1.30 -7.57 1.77
C ALA A 57 -1.41 -6.68 0.54
N LEU A 58 -0.32 -6.49 -0.20
CA LEU A 58 -0.30 -5.64 -1.37
C LEU A 58 0.44 -6.24 -2.56
N VAL A 59 0.01 -5.88 -3.76
CA VAL A 59 0.61 -6.27 -5.04
C VAL A 59 0.84 -5.01 -5.87
N GLY A 60 1.99 -4.93 -6.53
CA GLY A 60 2.32 -3.79 -7.37
C GLY A 60 1.54 -3.75 -8.68
N SER A 61 1.47 -2.59 -9.32
CA SER A 61 0.84 -2.42 -10.63
C SER A 61 1.74 -2.85 -11.80
N GLY A 62 3.05 -3.02 -11.57
CA GLY A 62 4.04 -3.32 -12.62
C GLY A 62 4.69 -2.09 -13.25
N ASP A 63 4.24 -0.89 -12.89
CA ASP A 63 4.77 0.39 -13.37
C ASP A 63 6.22 0.65 -12.93
N HIS A 64 6.69 -0.04 -11.88
CA HIS A 64 8.05 0.08 -11.37
C HIS A 64 8.62 -1.31 -11.02
N PRO A 65 9.93 -1.58 -11.26
CA PRO A 65 10.52 -2.91 -11.02
C PRO A 65 10.38 -3.43 -9.58
N GLN A 66 10.37 -2.53 -8.59
CA GLN A 66 10.16 -2.88 -7.19
C GLN A 66 8.69 -3.19 -6.86
N MET A 67 7.76 -2.79 -7.73
CA MET A 67 6.31 -2.97 -7.61
C MET A 67 5.79 -3.94 -8.69
N SER A 68 6.28 -5.18 -8.65
CA SER A 68 5.84 -6.24 -9.57
C SER A 68 4.41 -6.72 -9.26
N PRO A 69 3.58 -6.99 -10.29
CA PRO A 69 2.25 -7.59 -10.11
C PRO A 69 2.32 -9.07 -9.75
N ARG A 70 3.52 -9.68 -9.78
CA ARG A 70 3.77 -11.09 -9.47
C ARG A 70 4.38 -11.30 -8.08
N ARG A 71 4.48 -10.25 -7.27
CA ARG A 71 5.07 -10.30 -5.93
C ARG A 71 4.04 -9.81 -4.92
N LEU A 72 3.59 -10.73 -4.05
CA LEU A 72 2.80 -10.38 -2.88
C LEU A 72 3.73 -9.85 -1.79
N GLN A 73 3.37 -8.71 -1.20
CA GLN A 73 4.08 -8.12 -0.07
C GLN A 73 3.14 -8.05 1.13
N ILE A 74 3.55 -8.66 2.24
CA ILE A 74 2.89 -8.48 3.53
C ILE A 74 3.63 -7.39 4.29
N LYS A 75 2.93 -6.32 4.69
CA LYS A 75 3.51 -5.20 5.45
C LYS A 75 2.72 -4.91 6.71
N ASN A 76 3.44 -4.48 7.76
CA ASN A 76 2.84 -3.87 8.93
C ASN A 76 2.93 -2.34 8.81
N THR A 77 1.79 -1.65 8.83
CA THR A 77 1.74 -0.19 8.71
C THR A 77 2.12 0.55 9.99
N LYS A 78 2.15 -0.14 11.14
CA LYS A 78 2.54 0.44 12.44
C LYS A 78 4.03 0.25 12.77
N VAL A 79 4.64 -0.83 12.29
CA VAL A 79 6.05 -1.16 12.60
C VAL A 79 6.83 -1.20 11.28
N THR A 80 7.76 -0.26 11.12
CA THR A 80 8.51 -0.06 9.87
C THR A 80 9.78 -0.91 9.75
N LYS A 81 10.10 -1.73 10.77
CA LYS A 81 11.34 -2.53 10.81
C LYS A 81 11.04 -3.97 10.37
N LEU A 82 11.45 -4.30 9.14
CA LEU A 82 11.67 -5.66 8.61
C LEU A 82 10.45 -6.54 8.24
N ASP A 83 9.26 -5.97 8.01
CA ASP A 83 8.10 -6.75 7.53
C ASP A 83 7.96 -6.67 6.00
N LEU A 84 8.92 -7.24 5.26
CA LEU A 84 8.74 -7.55 3.84
C LEU A 84 8.89 -9.06 3.67
N PHE A 85 7.84 -9.79 4.02
CA PHE A 85 7.71 -11.18 3.60
C PHE A 85 7.22 -11.18 2.15
N TYR A 86 8.05 -11.72 1.26
CA TYR A 86 7.64 -12.09 -0.09
C TYR A 86 7.19 -13.54 -0.02
N ILE A 87 5.90 -13.76 -0.28
CA ILE A 87 5.32 -15.09 -0.46
C ILE A 87 5.34 -15.42 -1.95
#